data_AF-S7TGE9-F1
#
_entry.id   AF-S7TGE9-F1
#
_cell.length_a   1.000
_cell.length_b   1.000
_cell.length_c   1.000
_cell.angle_alpha   90.00
_cell.angle_beta   90.00
_cell.angle_gamma   90.00
#
_symmetry.space_group_name_H-M   'P 1'
#
loop_
_entity.id
_entity.type
_entity.pdbx_description
1 polymer ?
#
loop_
_entity_poly.entity_id
_entity_poly.type
_entity_poly.pdbx_seq_one_letter_code
_entity_poly.pdbx_strand_id
1 'polypeptide(L)'
;MVEKALLKLAKQLGAYDEASLMELWDKYAEQVASFEPSKRWEEAVLALSMIQGVRFKNQLFNYHWSKSRESAGDHPAPAGDSPTPERPSGPRPAGGQGRGKGGKVLRFVPRED
;
A
#
# COMPACT_ATOMS: atom_id res chain seq x y z
N MET A 1 0.96 -31.97 -4.28
CA MET A 1 0.57 -31.72 -2.87
C MET A 1 1.21 -30.45 -2.32
N VAL A 2 2.54 -30.27 -2.47
CA VAL A 2 3.28 -29.08 -2.00
C VAL A 2 2.79 -27.77 -2.63
N GLU A 3 2.53 -27.76 -3.94
CA GLU A 3 1.99 -26.59 -4.64
C GLU A 3 0.66 -26.09 -4.05
N LYS A 4 -0.27 -27.02 -3.74
CA LYS A 4 -1.55 -26.68 -3.11
C LYS A 4 -1.35 -26.05 -1.72
N ALA A 5 -0.35 -26.50 -0.97
CA ALA A 5 0.00 -25.92 0.32
C ALA A 5 0.57 -24.49 0.17
N LEU A 6 1.47 -24.28 -0.79
CA LEU A 6 2.02 -22.95 -1.09
C LEU A 6 0.92 -21.97 -1.54
N LEU A 7 0.00 -22.41 -2.41
CA LEU A 7 -1.13 -21.59 -2.82
C LEU A 7 -2.08 -21.27 -1.66
N LYS A 8 -2.26 -22.19 -0.70
CA LYS A 8 -3.05 -21.94 0.50
C LYS A 8 -2.38 -20.88 1.39
N LEU A 9 -1.06 -20.99 1.59
CA LEU A 9 -0.28 -19.98 2.32
C LEU A 9 -0.35 -18.62 1.63
N ALA A 10 -0.21 -18.56 0.30
CA ALA A 10 -0.32 -17.33 -0.46
C ALA A 10 -1.70 -16.66 -0.29
N LYS A 11 -2.79 -17.45 -0.31
CA LYS A 11 -4.15 -16.94 -0.04
C LYS A 11 -4.30 -16.42 1.38
N GLN A 12 -3.77 -17.14 2.37
CA GLN A 12 -3.79 -16.68 3.76
C GLN A 12 -2.99 -15.39 3.94
N LEU A 13 -1.84 -15.30 3.30
CA LEU A 13 -0.97 -14.13 3.37
C LEU A 13 -1.59 -12.91 2.67
N GLY A 14 -2.26 -13.14 1.54
CA GLY A 14 -2.99 -12.09 0.82
C GLY A 14 -4.25 -11.57 1.51
N ALA A 15 -4.68 -12.19 2.61
CA ALA A 15 -5.79 -11.69 3.43
C ALA A 15 -5.35 -10.64 4.47
N TYR A 16 -4.04 -10.54 4.75
CA TYR A 16 -3.50 -9.48 5.60
C TYR A 16 -3.24 -8.21 4.78
N ASP A 17 -3.43 -7.05 5.42
CA ASP A 17 -3.05 -5.78 4.83
C ASP A 17 -1.52 -5.58 4.87
N GLU A 18 -1.01 -4.74 3.97
CA GLU A 18 0.43 -4.50 3.83
C GLU A 18 1.02 -3.81 5.07
N ALA A 19 0.28 -2.92 5.73
CA ALA A 19 0.78 -2.18 6.88
C ALA A 19 1.08 -3.14 8.05
N SER A 20 0.17 -4.07 8.33
CA SER A 20 0.36 -5.12 9.33
C SER A 20 1.57 -6.02 9.03
N LEU A 21 1.84 -6.31 7.76
CA LEU A 21 3.01 -7.11 7.37
C LEU A 21 4.33 -6.32 7.48
N MET A 22 4.28 -5.00 7.30
CA MET A 22 5.43 -4.11 7.45
C MET A 22 5.87 -3.98 8.91
N GLU A 23 4.97 -4.04 9.88
CA GLU A 23 5.36 -4.07 11.30
C GLU A 23 6.18 -5.32 11.65
N LEU A 24 5.87 -6.46 11.02
CA LEU A 24 6.63 -7.70 11.20
C LEU A 24 7.96 -7.70 10.42
N TRP A 25 8.07 -6.87 9.38
CA TRP A 25 9.26 -6.76 8.55
C TRP A 25 10.50 -6.46 9.39
N ASP A 26 10.46 -5.39 10.17
CA ASP A 26 11.62 -4.91 10.93
C ASP A 26 12.10 -5.97 11.91
N LYS A 27 11.17 -6.62 12.61
CA LYS A 27 11.46 -7.73 13.54
C LYS A 27 12.19 -8.88 12.86
N TYR A 28 11.70 -9.35 11.71
CA TYR A 28 12.32 -10.48 11.02
C TYR A 28 13.60 -10.07 10.30
N ALA A 29 13.71 -8.83 9.83
CA ALA A 29 14.92 -8.32 9.19
C ALA A 29 16.08 -8.28 10.19
N GLU A 30 15.85 -7.78 11.42
CA GLU A 30 16.84 -7.82 12.50
C GLU A 30 17.24 -9.25 12.85
N GLN A 31 16.26 -10.14 12.99
CA GLN A 31 16.50 -11.54 13.34
C GLN A 31 17.30 -12.29 12.26
N VAL A 32 17.06 -12.00 10.98
CA VAL A 32 17.77 -12.61 9.85
C VAL A 32 19.17 -12.04 9.68
N ALA A 33 19.38 -10.75 10.00
CA ALA A 33 20.68 -10.09 9.91
C ALA A 33 21.75 -10.74 10.80
N SER A 34 21.35 -11.30 11.95
CA SER A 34 22.22 -12.11 12.80
C SER A 34 22.11 -13.58 12.40
N PHE A 35 22.99 -14.04 11.50
CA PHE A 35 23.03 -15.43 11.09
C PHE A 35 23.25 -16.37 12.29
N GLU A 36 22.35 -17.33 12.43
CA GLU A 36 22.46 -18.43 13.37
C GLU A 36 22.08 -19.72 12.62
N PRO A 37 22.87 -20.80 12.69
CA PRO A 37 22.53 -22.09 12.08
C PRO A 37 21.45 -22.81 12.92
N SER A 38 20.30 -22.17 13.09
CA SER A 38 19.17 -22.63 13.88
C SER A 38 17.91 -22.70 13.04
N LYS A 39 17.04 -23.66 13.36
CA LYS A 39 15.71 -23.78 12.73
C LYS A 39 14.89 -22.50 12.86
N ARG A 40 15.06 -21.79 13.97
CA ARG A 40 14.41 -20.50 14.22
C ARG A 40 14.85 -19.43 13.21
N TRP A 41 16.13 -19.40 12.86
CA TRP A 41 16.64 -18.49 11.85
C TRP A 41 16.08 -18.84 10.46
N GLU A 42 16.05 -20.12 10.09
CA GLU A 42 15.44 -20.58 8.84
C GLU A 42 13.96 -20.16 8.73
N GLU A 43 13.19 -20.35 9.81
CA GLU A 43 11.78 -19.92 9.89
C GLU A 43 11.64 -18.40 9.74
N ALA A 44 12.55 -17.61 10.32
CA ALA A 44 12.55 -16.16 10.18
C ALA A 44 12.87 -15.70 8.74
N VAL A 45 13.81 -16.36 8.07
CA VAL A 45 14.11 -16.10 6.64
C VAL A 45 12.91 -16.38 5.77
N LEU A 46 12.22 -17.50 5.99
CA LEU A 46 11.01 -17.84 5.24
C LEU A 46 9.89 -16.84 5.48
N ALA A 47 9.67 -16.43 6.73
CA ALA A 47 8.68 -15.40 7.07
C ALA A 47 9.00 -14.06 6.40
N LEU A 48 10.27 -13.62 6.45
CA LEU A 48 10.72 -12.40 5.79
C LEU A 48 10.50 -12.47 4.27
N SER A 49 10.87 -13.59 3.65
CA SER A 49 10.70 -13.84 2.21
C SER A 49 9.22 -13.78 1.78
N MET A 50 8.32 -14.31 2.61
CA MET A 50 6.87 -14.22 2.38
C MET A 50 6.39 -12.76 2.40
N ILE A 51 6.86 -11.94 3.34
CA ILE A 51 6.54 -10.50 3.40
C ILE A 51 7.08 -9.78 2.15
N GLN A 52 8.32 -10.09 1.72
CA GLN A 52 8.86 -9.55 0.46
C GLN A 52 7.99 -9.90 -0.74
N GLY A 53 7.50 -11.14 -0.80
CA GLY A 53 6.61 -11.61 -1.86
C GLY A 53 5.33 -10.78 -1.97
N VAL A 54 4.72 -10.40 -0.84
CA VAL A 54 3.52 -9.54 -0.83
C VAL A 54 3.84 -8.14 -1.35
N ARG A 55 4.93 -7.53 -0.87
CA ARG A 55 5.37 -6.20 -1.34
C ARG A 55 5.66 -6.20 -2.83
N PHE A 56 6.38 -7.22 -3.31
CA PHE A 56 6.68 -7.38 -4.73
C PHE A 56 5.41 -7.52 -5.57
N LYS A 57 4.44 -8.32 -5.12
CA LYS A 57 3.12 -8.43 -5.77
C LYS A 57 2.40 -7.08 -5.83
N ASN A 58 2.43 -6.28 -4.75
CA ASN A 58 1.81 -4.96 -4.72
C ASN A 58 2.52 -3.97 -5.65
N GLN A 59 3.85 -3.99 -5.70
CA GLN A 59 4.64 -3.19 -6.64
C GLN A 59 4.33 -3.55 -8.11
N LEU A 60 4.24 -4.84 -8.42
CA LEU A 60 3.84 -5.32 -9.75
C LEU A 60 2.44 -4.85 -10.12
N PHE A 61 1.49 -4.97 -9.20
CA PHE A 61 0.12 -4.50 -9.40
C PHE A 61 0.10 -3.00 -9.71
N ASN A 62 0.79 -2.19 -8.90
CA ASN A 62 0.88 -0.74 -9.09
C ASN A 62 1.54 -0.35 -10.41
N TYR A 63 2.60 -1.05 -10.82
CA TYR A 63 3.28 -0.84 -12.10
C TYR A 63 2.37 -1.13 -13.30
N HIS A 64 1.66 -2.26 -13.30
CA HIS A 64 0.73 -2.59 -14.38
C HIS A 64 -0.48 -1.65 -14.40
N TRP A 65 -0.93 -1.22 -13.23
CA TRP A 65 -2.00 -0.25 -13.09
C TRP A 65 -1.62 1.14 -13.63
N SER A 66 -0.43 1.65 -13.30
CA SER A 66 0.04 2.95 -13.80
C SER A 66 0.23 2.93 -15.31
N LYS A 67 0.84 1.87 -15.85
CA LYS A 67 1.07 1.70 -17.29
C LYS A 67 -0.23 1.65 -18.10
N SER A 68 -1.28 1.04 -17.54
CA SER A 68 -2.61 1.02 -18.16
C SER A 68 -3.22 2.43 -18.24
N ARG A 69 -3.00 3.26 -17.21
CA ARG A 69 -3.49 4.66 -17.16
C ARG A 69 -2.69 5.61 -18.04
N GLU A 70 -1.40 5.35 -18.22
CA GLU A 70 -0.55 6.10 -19.16
C GLU A 70 -0.87 5.75 -20.63
N SER A 71 -1.29 4.50 -20.89
CA SER A 71 -1.72 4.04 -22.20
C SER A 71 -3.17 4.45 -22.52
N ALA A 72 -4.00 4.64 -21.50
CA ALA A 72 -5.35 5.17 -21.59
C ALA A 72 -5.35 6.70 -21.43
N GLY A 73 -4.80 7.39 -22.42
CA GLY A 73 -4.99 8.83 -22.54
C GLY A 73 -6.49 9.17 -22.54
N ASP A 74 -6.91 9.99 -21.57
CA ASP A 74 -8.10 10.84 -21.62
C ASP A 74 -9.50 10.22 -21.40
N HIS A 75 -9.68 9.37 -20.37
CA HIS A 75 -11.02 9.10 -19.83
C HIS A 75 -11.08 9.21 -18.29
N PRO A 76 -12.12 9.87 -17.72
CA PRO A 76 -12.23 10.07 -16.28
C PRO A 76 -12.36 8.72 -15.57
N ALA A 77 -11.60 8.57 -14.49
CA ALA A 77 -11.51 7.33 -13.73
C ALA A 77 -12.90 6.84 -13.26
N PRO A 78 -13.23 5.54 -13.35
CA PRO A 78 -14.36 5.00 -12.62
C PRO A 78 -14.04 5.11 -11.12
N ALA A 79 -14.93 5.76 -10.37
CA ALA A 79 -14.85 5.89 -8.93
C ALA A 79 -14.88 4.49 -8.30
N GLY A 80 -13.71 4.00 -7.92
CA GLY A 80 -13.57 2.86 -7.02
C GLY A 80 -14.07 3.29 -5.65
N ASP A 81 -15.15 2.66 -5.23
CA ASP A 81 -15.92 2.82 -4.00
C ASP A 81 -15.00 2.88 -2.76
N SER A 82 -14.52 4.08 -2.44
CA SER A 82 -13.98 4.39 -1.12
C SER A 82 -15.16 4.87 -0.30
N PRO A 83 -15.47 4.26 0.86
CA PRO A 83 -16.57 4.71 1.68
C PRO A 83 -16.23 6.11 2.17
N THR A 84 -16.82 7.13 1.55
CA THR A 84 -16.91 8.46 2.11
C THR A 84 -17.56 8.33 3.48
N PRO A 85 -16.94 8.81 4.58
CA PRO A 85 -17.64 8.88 5.84
C PRO A 85 -18.82 9.83 5.65
N GLU A 86 -20.03 9.29 5.72
CA GLU A 86 -21.26 10.08 5.69
C GLU A 86 -21.23 11.06 6.87
N ARG A 87 -21.08 12.34 6.53
CA ARG A 87 -21.19 13.44 7.49
C ARG A 87 -22.68 13.71 7.71
N PRO A 88 -23.20 13.67 8.95
CA PRO A 88 -24.62 13.82 9.19
C PRO A 88 -25.10 15.21 8.75
N SER A 89 -26.15 15.22 7.94
CA SER A 89 -26.85 16.39 7.42
C SER A 89 -27.68 17.05 8.53
N GLY A 90 -27.04 17.95 9.28
CA GLY A 90 -27.72 18.94 10.13
C GLY A 90 -27.99 20.25 9.38
N PRO A 91 -29.07 20.99 9.70
CA PRO A 91 -29.51 22.13 8.91
C PRO A 91 -28.53 23.31 9.03
N ARG A 92 -28.22 23.86 7.86
CA ARG A 92 -27.35 25.02 7.62
C ARG A 92 -27.89 26.27 8.34
N PRO A 93 -27.12 26.97 9.20
CA PRO A 93 -27.36 28.38 9.45
C PRO A 93 -26.61 29.23 8.42
N ALA A 94 -27.29 30.28 7.97
CA ALA A 94 -26.76 31.32 7.12
C ALA A 94 -25.89 32.30 7.91
N GLY A 95 -24.86 32.84 7.24
CA GLY A 95 -24.21 34.09 7.62
C GLY A 95 -22.88 33.93 8.38
N GLY A 96 -21.86 34.69 7.96
CA GLY A 96 -20.69 34.97 8.79
C GLY A 96 -19.32 34.70 8.15
N GLN A 97 -18.85 35.68 7.38
CA GLN A 97 -17.46 36.07 7.09
C GLN A 97 -16.34 35.50 8.00
N GLY A 98 -15.25 34.96 7.41
CA GLY A 98 -14.00 34.72 8.18
C GLY A 98 -12.94 33.81 7.54
N ARG A 99 -11.79 34.41 7.22
CA ARG A 99 -10.45 33.86 6.89
C ARG A 99 -10.16 32.38 7.23
N GLY A 100 -9.58 31.66 6.26
CA GLY A 100 -8.79 30.44 6.49
C GLY A 100 -7.90 30.12 5.28
N LYS A 101 -6.58 30.08 5.48
CA LYS A 101 -5.53 29.95 4.45
C LYS A 101 -5.67 28.64 3.63
N GLY A 102 -6.06 28.75 2.37
CA GLY A 102 -5.87 27.68 1.39
C GLY A 102 -4.38 27.53 1.08
N GLY A 103 -3.80 26.36 1.36
CA GLY A 103 -2.41 26.04 1.04
C GLY A 103 -2.15 26.20 -0.45
N LYS A 104 -1.23 27.09 -0.81
CA LYS A 104 -0.79 27.28 -2.19
C LYS A 104 0.02 26.05 -2.60
N VAL A 105 -0.50 25.26 -3.53
CA VAL A 105 0.25 24.17 -4.16
C VAL A 105 1.36 24.79 -4.99
N LEU A 106 2.62 24.51 -4.64
CA LEU A 106 3.78 24.94 -5.41
C LEU A 106 3.80 24.17 -6.74
N ARG A 107 3.64 24.89 -7.86
CA ARG A 107 3.95 24.35 -9.19
C ARG A 107 5.46 24.38 -9.36
N PHE A 108 6.05 23.20 -9.56
CA PHE A 108 7.42 23.09 -10.03
C PHE A 108 7.40 23.22 -11.55
N VAL A 109 7.99 24.30 -12.06
CA VAL A 109 8.29 24.47 -13.48
C VAL A 109 9.74 24.00 -13.69
N PRO A 110 10.05 23.21 -14.72
CA PRO A 110 11.44 22.87 -15.04
C PRO A 110 12.22 24.14 -15.34
N ARG A 111 13.43 24.24 -14.79
CA ARG A 111 14.37 25.33 -15.08
C ARG A 111 15.06 25.02 -16.40
N GLU A 112 14.78 25.80 -17.43
CA GLU A 112 15.57 25.81 -18.67
C GLU A 112 16.86 26.60 -18.41
N ASP A 113 18.00 26.06 -18.85
CA ASP A 113 19.33 26.66 -18.80
C ASP A 113 19.50 27.81 -19.83
#